data_AF-A0A9W8ALU6-F1
#
_entry.id   AF-A0A9W8ALU6-F1
#
_cell.length_a   1.000
_cell.length_b   1.000
_cell.length_c   1.000
_cell.angle_alpha   90.00
_cell.angle_beta   90.00
_cell.angle_gamma   90.00
#
_symmetry.space_group_name_H-M   'P 1'
#
loop_
_entity.id
_entity.type
_entity.pdbx_description
1 polymer ?
#
loop_
_entity_poly.entity_id
_entity_poly.type
_entity_poly.pdbx_seq_one_letter_code
_entity_poly.pdbx_strand_id
1 'polypeptide(L)'
;MSEEFNKRLDSEMDVLVDSFNDIIAAAKIQNKDTITLAEEGFQIECRATTIVRSCQTLLTMIASMKQSLLLNDTQSINALTQTHKERALKQTHQTYRTLQNINTIVGQSVLKLQDVYSATPYK
;
A
#
# COMPACT_ATOMS: atom_id res chain seq x y z
N MET A 1 4.99 13.64 -7.54
CA MET A 1 4.70 13.12 -6.19
C MET A 1 5.94 13.22 -5.29
N SER A 2 7.06 12.56 -5.58
CA SER A 2 8.28 12.68 -4.75
C SER A 2 8.85 14.10 -4.70
N GLU A 3 8.86 14.83 -5.81
CA GLU A 3 9.38 16.21 -5.84
C GLU A 3 8.53 17.20 -5.01
N GLU A 4 7.22 16.99 -4.99
CA GLU A 4 6.29 17.83 -4.22
C GLU A 4 6.41 17.54 -2.71
N PHE A 5 6.58 16.27 -2.34
CA PHE A 5 6.89 15.90 -0.95
C PHE A 5 8.23 16.47 -0.50
N ASN A 6 9.26 16.45 -1.34
CA ASN A 6 10.56 17.04 -1.01
C ASN A 6 10.45 18.57 -0.83
N LYS A 7 9.79 19.26 -1.77
CA LYS A 7 9.52 20.71 -1.66
C LYS A 7 8.76 21.05 -0.38
N ARG A 8 7.77 20.22 -0.01
CA ARG A 8 7.00 20.42 1.22
C ARG A 8 7.84 20.13 2.47
N LEU A 9 8.66 19.08 2.45
CA LEU A 9 9.59 18.75 3.53
C LEU A 9 10.56 19.92 3.77
N ASP A 10 11.21 20.40 2.73
CA ASP A 10 12.18 21.50 2.81
C ASP A 10 11.52 22.75 3.37
N SER A 11 10.33 23.12 2.86
CA SER A 11 9.57 24.27 3.37
C SER A 11 9.19 24.14 4.85
N GLU A 12 8.81 22.95 5.32
CA GLU A 12 8.48 22.74 6.73
C GLU A 12 9.76 22.73 7.62
N MET A 13 10.89 22.23 7.10
CA MET A 13 12.18 22.33 7.79
C MET A 13 12.62 23.78 7.97
N ASP A 14 12.51 24.60 6.92
CA ASP A 14 12.83 26.03 6.99
C ASP A 14 11.98 26.73 8.06
N VAL A 15 10.67 26.45 8.08
CA VAL A 15 9.75 27.00 9.09
C VAL A 15 10.15 26.61 10.51
N LEU A 16 10.59 25.36 10.74
CA LEU A 16 11.04 24.91 12.06
C LEU A 16 12.31 25.63 12.50
N VAL A 17 13.30 25.72 11.60
CA VAL A 17 14.59 26.35 11.88
C VAL A 17 14.41 27.84 12.14
N ASP A 18 13.67 28.54 11.28
CA ASP A 18 13.40 29.97 11.42
C ASP A 18 12.61 30.26 12.70
N SER A 19 11.57 29.47 12.98
CA SER A 19 10.78 29.67 14.20
C SER A 19 11.59 29.43 15.47
N PHE A 20 12.51 28.47 15.45
CA PHE A 20 13.38 28.20 16.60
C PHE A 20 14.45 29.28 16.77
N ASN A 21 15.03 29.77 15.67
CA ASN A 21 15.96 30.90 15.69
C ASN A 21 15.31 32.17 16.24
N ASP A 22 14.06 32.45 15.85
CA ASP A 22 13.26 33.56 16.39
C ASP A 22 13.06 33.43 17.91
N ILE A 23 12.78 32.22 18.41
CA ILE A 23 12.64 31.96 19.85
C ILE A 23 13.96 32.25 20.57
N ILE A 24 15.09 31.79 20.04
CA ILE A 24 16.41 32.04 20.64
C ILE A 24 16.72 33.54 20.65
N ALA A 25 16.38 34.26 19.57
CA ALA A 25 16.58 35.70 19.50
C ALA A 25 15.74 36.45 20.55
N ALA A 26 14.46 36.10 20.68
CA ALA A 26 13.54 36.70 21.66
C ALA A 26 13.88 36.32 23.12
N ALA A 27 14.49 35.15 23.35
CA ALA A 27 14.84 34.69 24.71
C ALA A 27 16.06 35.41 25.34
N LYS A 28 16.79 36.24 24.60
CA LYS A 28 17.98 36.94 25.11
C LYS A 28 17.61 37.91 26.24
N ILE A 29 18.19 37.77 27.43
CA ILE A 29 17.87 38.62 28.58
C ILE A 29 18.85 39.81 28.60
N GLN A 30 18.52 40.92 27.96
CA GLN A 30 19.32 42.15 28.03
C GLN A 30 18.46 43.40 27.98
N ASN A 31 18.45 44.19 29.06
CA ASN A 31 17.83 45.53 29.17
C ASN A 31 16.44 45.65 28.54
N LYS A 32 15.52 44.74 28.90
CA LYS A 32 14.15 44.74 28.41
C LYS A 32 13.23 45.45 29.39
N ASP A 33 12.39 46.34 28.88
CA ASP A 33 11.28 46.86 29.66
C ASP A 33 10.14 45.83 29.73
N THR A 34 9.15 46.08 30.60
CA THR A 34 8.04 45.15 30.82
C THR A 34 7.16 44.95 29.58
N ILE A 35 7.09 45.96 28.70
CA ILE A 35 6.29 45.91 27.47
C ILE A 35 7.00 45.00 26.45
N THR A 36 8.29 45.24 26.20
CA THR A 36 9.10 44.41 25.29
C THR A 36 9.10 42.95 25.74
N LEU A 37 9.22 42.70 27.05
CA LEU A 37 9.18 41.34 27.60
C LEU A 37 7.84 40.63 27.31
N ALA A 38 6.72 41.36 27.41
CA ALA A 38 5.40 40.81 27.12
C ALA A 38 5.23 40.51 25.62
N GLU A 39 5.68 41.42 24.75
CA GLU A 39 5.63 41.25 23.29
C GLU A 39 6.47 40.04 22.83
N GLU A 40 7.70 39.91 23.34
CA GLU A 40 8.56 38.77 23.03
C GLU A 40 8.03 37.46 23.61
N GLY A 41 7.41 37.49 24.80
CA GLY A 41 6.73 36.33 25.37
C GLY A 41 5.62 35.82 24.44
N PHE A 42 4.79 36.72 23.93
CA PHE A 42 3.75 36.40 22.95
C PHE A 42 4.35 35.90 21.61
N GLN A 43 5.43 36.51 21.15
CA GLN A 43 6.14 36.07 19.94
C GLN A 43 6.66 34.63 20.10
N ILE A 44 7.28 34.31 21.24
CA ILE A 44 7.78 32.97 21.54
C ILE A 44 6.63 31.94 21.50
N GLU A 45 5.48 32.25 22.09
CA GLU A 45 4.30 31.37 22.08
C GLU A 45 3.77 31.14 20.65
N CYS A 46 3.71 32.20 19.84
CA CYS A 46 3.31 32.12 18.44
C CYS A 46 4.28 31.26 17.60
N ARG A 47 5.60 31.39 17.85
CA ARG A 47 6.63 30.57 17.19
C ARG A 47 6.60 29.12 17.65
N ALA A 48 6.36 28.85 18.92
CA ALA A 48 6.16 27.49 19.44
C ALA A 48 4.94 26.83 18.79
N THR A 49 3.83 27.56 18.64
CA THR A 49 2.63 27.07 17.94
C THR A 49 2.92 26.76 16.47
N THR A 50 3.71 27.61 15.81
CA THR A 50 4.13 27.41 14.42
C THR A 50 4.97 26.12 14.26
N ILE A 51 5.89 25.87 15.20
CA ILE A 51 6.70 24.65 15.25
C ILE A 51 5.80 23.41 15.37
N VAL A 52 4.85 23.42 16.32
CA VAL A 52 3.93 22.29 16.52
C VAL A 52 3.11 22.01 15.26
N ARG A 53 2.62 23.06 14.59
CA ARG A 53 1.86 22.93 13.32
C ARG A 53 2.73 22.33 12.21
N SER A 54 3.99 22.72 12.12
CA SER A 54 4.92 22.18 11.13
C SER A 54 5.20 20.69 11.38
N CYS A 55 5.47 20.31 12.63
CA CYS A 55 5.59 18.91 13.04
C CYS A 55 4.35 18.08 12.69
N GLN A 56 3.15 18.61 12.95
CA GLN A 56 1.89 17.95 12.58
C GLN A 56 1.78 17.71 11.07
N THR A 57 2.22 18.68 10.26
CA THR A 57 2.24 18.58 8.80
C THR A 57 3.17 17.46 8.34
N LEU A 58 4.39 17.40 8.91
CA LEU A 58 5.36 16.34 8.62
C LEU A 58 4.86 14.95 9.02
N LEU A 59 4.22 14.82 10.18
CA LEU A 59 3.62 13.55 10.62
C LEU A 59 2.50 13.09 9.68
N THR A 60 1.68 14.03 9.21
CA THR A 60 0.63 13.73 8.22
C THR A 60 1.25 13.24 6.91
N MET A 61 2.32 13.87 6.45
CA MET A 61 3.06 13.46 5.27
C MET A 61 3.61 12.03 5.39
N ILE A 62 4.21 11.69 6.53
CA ILE A 62 4.67 10.32 6.82
C ILE A 62 3.52 9.31 6.79
N ALA A 63 2.37 9.66 7.37
CA ALA A 63 1.18 8.80 7.34
C ALA A 63 0.70 8.56 5.90
N SER A 64 0.64 9.60 5.07
CA SER A 64 0.27 9.48 3.65
C SER A 64 1.25 8.60 2.86
N MET A 65 2.56 8.73 3.11
CA MET A 65 3.57 7.88 2.47
C MET A 65 3.39 6.40 2.87
N LYS A 66 3.20 6.13 4.16
CA LYS A 66 2.93 4.77 4.66
C LYS A 66 1.67 4.18 4.03
N GLN A 67 0.59 4.95 3.94
CA GLN A 67 -0.66 4.52 3.32
C GLN A 67 -0.46 4.21 1.82
N SER A 68 0.29 5.04 1.10
CA SER A 68 0.58 4.82 -0.32
C SER A 68 1.36 3.52 -0.56
N LEU A 69 2.37 3.23 0.27
CA LEU A 69 3.14 1.99 0.20
C LEU A 69 2.27 0.76 0.49
N LEU A 70 1.49 0.80 1.58
CA LEU A 70 0.61 -0.31 1.96
C LEU A 70 -0.45 -0.62 0.88
N LEU A 71 -1.02 0.40 0.26
CA LEU A 71 -2.03 0.20 -0.80
C LEU A 71 -1.42 -0.38 -2.08
N ASN A 72 -0.20 0.01 -2.43
CA ASN A 72 0.50 -0.53 -3.60
C ASN A 72 0.72 -2.05 -3.48
N ASP A 73 1.20 -2.48 -2.31
CA ASP A 73 1.40 -3.91 -2.02
C ASP A 73 0.08 -4.68 -2.07
N THR A 74 -0.99 -4.10 -1.52
CA THR A 74 -2.31 -4.75 -1.49
C THR A 74 -2.88 -4.93 -2.90
N GLN A 75 -2.77 -3.92 -3.77
CA GLN A 75 -3.22 -4.01 -5.17
C GLN A 75 -2.42 -5.07 -5.94
N SER A 76 -1.09 -5.10 -5.77
CA SER A 76 -0.21 -6.06 -6.41
C SER A 76 -0.52 -7.51 -5.97
N ILE A 77 -0.70 -7.73 -4.66
CA ILE A 77 -1.07 -9.05 -4.11
C ILE A 77 -2.44 -9.50 -4.63
N ASN A 78 -3.42 -8.59 -4.72
CA ASN A 78 -4.74 -8.92 -5.26
C ASN A 78 -4.68 -9.31 -6.74
N ALA A 79 -3.89 -8.61 -7.56
CA ALA A 79 -3.70 -8.94 -8.97
C ALA A 79 -3.04 -10.31 -9.16
N LEU A 80 -2.02 -10.62 -8.36
CA LEU A 80 -1.38 -11.94 -8.34
C LEU A 80 -2.39 -13.02 -7.93
N THR A 81 -3.13 -12.80 -6.85
CA THR A 81 -4.15 -13.73 -6.35
C THR A 81 -5.22 -14.01 -7.41
N GLN A 82 -5.69 -12.98 -8.11
CA GLN A 82 -6.65 -13.12 -9.20
C GLN A 82 -6.08 -13.94 -10.36
N THR A 83 -4.84 -13.67 -10.77
CA THR A 83 -4.15 -14.44 -11.82
C THR A 83 -4.01 -15.91 -11.44
N HIS A 84 -3.62 -16.19 -10.19
CA HIS A 84 -3.52 -17.55 -9.67
C HIS A 84 -4.88 -18.26 -9.67
N LYS A 85 -5.95 -17.57 -9.26
CA LYS A 85 -7.32 -18.09 -9.27
C LYS A 85 -7.77 -18.44 -10.69
N GLU A 86 -7.52 -17.57 -11.66
CA GLU A 86 -7.87 -17.82 -13.07
C GLU A 86 -7.10 -19.02 -13.65
N ARG A 87 -5.81 -19.15 -13.33
CA ARG A 87 -4.99 -20.30 -13.76
C ARG A 87 -5.53 -21.60 -13.17
N ALA A 88 -5.84 -21.62 -11.88
CA ALA A 88 -6.39 -22.79 -11.21
C ALA A 88 -7.75 -23.20 -11.83
N LEU A 89 -8.63 -22.25 -12.09
CA LEU A 89 -9.92 -22.52 -12.75
C LEU A 89 -9.73 -23.10 -14.16
N LYS A 90 -8.78 -22.57 -14.94
CA LYS A 90 -8.45 -23.10 -16.27
C LYS A 90 -7.93 -24.54 -16.20
N GLN A 91 -7.04 -24.83 -15.25
CA GLN A 91 -6.52 -26.19 -15.03
C GLN A 91 -7.64 -27.15 -14.62
N THR A 92 -8.52 -26.78 -13.68
CA THR A 92 -9.68 -27.61 -13.30
C THR A 92 -10.58 -27.92 -14.50
N HIS A 93 -10.86 -26.94 -15.35
CA HIS A 93 -11.65 -27.16 -16.58
C HIS A 93 -10.94 -28.10 -17.57
N GLN A 94 -9.63 -27.96 -17.74
CA GLN A 94 -8.84 -28.85 -18.60
C GLN A 94 -8.82 -30.29 -18.06
N THR A 95 -8.62 -30.46 -16.76
CA THR A 95 -8.67 -31.76 -16.09
C THR A 95 -10.04 -32.40 -16.26
N TYR A 96 -11.12 -31.64 -16.05
CA TYR A 96 -12.49 -32.14 -16.23
C TYR A 96 -12.75 -32.59 -17.68
N ARG A 97 -12.35 -31.80 -18.67
CA ARG A 97 -12.45 -32.19 -20.09
C ARG A 97 -11.67 -33.46 -20.39
N THR A 98 -10.47 -33.59 -19.84
CA THR A 98 -9.64 -34.78 -20.03
C THR A 98 -10.29 -36.01 -19.40
N LEU A 99 -10.85 -35.88 -18.19
CA LEU A 99 -11.61 -36.95 -17.53
C LEU A 99 -12.84 -37.38 -18.35
N GLN A 100 -13.59 -36.43 -18.89
CA GLN A 100 -14.73 -36.75 -19.76
C GLN A 100 -14.29 -37.51 -21.00
N ASN A 101 -13.22 -37.07 -21.67
CA ASN A 101 -12.67 -37.76 -22.84
C ASN A 101 -12.24 -39.20 -22.51
N ILE A 102 -11.53 -39.39 -21.40
CA ILE A 102 -11.12 -40.72 -20.95
C ILE A 102 -12.34 -41.60 -20.68
N ASN A 103 -13.36 -41.08 -19.99
CA ASN A 103 -14.59 -41.82 -19.70
C ASN A 103 -15.28 -42.29 -20.99
N THR A 104 -15.37 -41.41 -22.01
CA THR A 104 -15.92 -41.79 -23.32
C THR A 104 -15.08 -42.87 -24.01
N ILE A 105 -13.75 -42.76 -24.02
CA ILE A 105 -12.85 -43.74 -24.65
C ILE A 105 -12.96 -45.11 -23.96
N VAL A 106 -13.00 -45.12 -22.62
CA VAL A 106 -13.16 -46.35 -21.83
C VAL A 106 -14.52 -46.97 -22.12
N GLY A 107 -15.60 -46.18 -22.11
CA GLY A 107 -16.94 -46.68 -22.44
C GLY A 107 -17.02 -47.30 -23.83
N GLN A 108 -16.42 -46.66 -24.84
CA GLN A 108 -16.31 -47.22 -26.19
C GLN A 108 -15.49 -48.51 -26.24
N SER A 109 -14.41 -48.59 -25.47
CA SER A 109 -13.55 -49.78 -25.42
C SER A 109 -14.26 -50.96 -24.76
N VAL A 110 -15.05 -50.71 -23.71
CA VAL A 110 -15.90 -51.73 -23.06
C VAL A 110 -16.95 -52.26 -24.03
N LEU A 111 -17.63 -51.37 -24.78
CA LEU A 111 -18.60 -51.79 -25.80
C LEU A 111 -17.95 -52.67 -26.87
N LYS A 112 -16.77 -52.26 -27.38
CA LYS A 112 -16.01 -53.08 -28.34
C LYS A 112 -15.65 -54.45 -27.79
N LEU A 113 -15.24 -54.54 -26.52
CA LEU A 113 -14.92 -55.82 -25.89
C LEU A 113 -16.17 -56.69 -25.71
N GLN A 114 -17.31 -56.10 -25.38
CA GLN A 114 -18.59 -56.80 -25.29
C GLN A 114 -19.03 -57.35 -26.66
N ASP A 115 -18.84 -56.58 -27.73
CA ASP A 115 -19.12 -57.02 -29.10
C ASP A 115 -18.22 -58.20 -29.50
N VAL A 116 -16.92 -58.12 -29.21
CA VAL A 116 -15.96 -59.20 -29.48
C VAL A 116 -16.29 -60.46 -28.67
N TYR A 117 -16.63 -60.32 -27.39
CA TYR A 117 -17.05 -61.43 -26.54
C TYR A 117 -18.32 -62.11 -27.07
N SER A 118 -19.29 -61.30 -27.54
CA SER A 118 -20.54 -61.80 -28.12
C SER A 118 -20.35 -62.47 -29.48
N ALA A 119 -19.31 -62.10 -30.22
CA ALA A 119 -18.96 -62.65 -31.53
C ALA A 119 -18.08 -63.92 -31.46
N THR A 120 -17.49 -64.23 -30.31
CA THR A 120 -16.70 -65.45 -30.14
C THR A 120 -17.58 -66.71 -30.14
N PRO A 121 -17.25 -67.75 -30.93
CA PRO A 121 -18.08 -68.94 -31.11
C PRO A 121 -18.04 -69.97 -29.97
N TYR A 122 -17.37 -69.65 -28.86
CA TYR A 122 -17.37 -70.48 -27.65
C TYR A 122 -18.41 -69.91 -26.67
N LYS A 123 -19.66 -70.37 -26.81
CA LYS A 123 -20.60 -70.50 -25.69
C LYS A 123 -20.52 -71.91 -25.13
#